data_AF-A0A955WYM3-F1
#
_entry.id   AF-A0A955WYM3-F1
#
_cell.length_a   1.000
_cell.length_b   1.000
_cell.length_c   1.000
_cell.angle_alpha   90.00
_cell.angle_beta   90.00
_cell.angle_gamma   90.00
#
_symmetry.space_group_name_H-M   'P 1'
#
loop_
_entity.id
_entity.type
_entity.pdbx_description
1 polymer ?
#
loop_
_entity_poly.entity_id
_entity_poly.type
_entity_poly.pdbx_seq_one_letter_code
_entity_poly.pdbx_strand_id
1 'polypeptide(L)'
;MTAYRPVDPPARVLMGPGPSDVAPSVLRALGAPTVGHLDPMFLQVMDEVRAMLRPVFGTANEMTMPMSGTGSAGMETLFVNLLE
;
A
#
# COMPACT_ATOMS: atom_id res chain seq x y z
N MET A 1 11.17 1.27 34.76
CA MET A 1 10.46 1.23 33.46
C MET A 1 9.96 -0.18 33.25
N THR A 2 8.64 -0.38 33.21
CA THR A 2 8.07 -1.69 32.91
C THR A 2 8.33 -2.00 31.43
N ALA A 3 9.07 -3.08 31.15
CA ALA A 3 9.33 -3.51 29.79
C ALA A 3 8.10 -4.26 29.25
N TYR A 4 7.50 -3.75 28.18
CA TYR A 4 6.46 -4.47 27.45
C TYR A 4 7.10 -5.57 26.61
N ARG A 5 6.44 -6.74 26.51
CA ARG A 5 6.94 -7.85 25.67
C ARG A 5 6.82 -7.47 24.18
N PRO A 6 7.76 -7.94 23.33
CA PRO A 6 7.62 -7.80 21.88
C PRO A 6 6.30 -8.40 21.36
N VAL A 7 5.76 -7.80 20.31
CA VAL A 7 4.55 -8.29 19.64
C VAL A 7 4.88 -9.57 18.87
N ASP A 8 4.20 -10.67 19.19
CA ASP A 8 4.36 -11.98 18.56
C ASP A 8 2.97 -12.60 18.34
N PRO A 9 2.28 -12.21 17.26
CA PRO A 9 0.93 -12.68 16.99
C PRO A 9 0.99 -14.12 16.45
N PRO A 10 0.06 -14.99 16.88
CA PRO A 10 0.04 -16.36 16.39
C PRO A 10 -0.43 -16.41 14.93
N ALA A 11 0.08 -17.39 14.17
CA ALA A 11 -0.35 -17.60 12.80
C ALA A 11 -1.87 -17.87 12.71
N ARG A 12 -2.51 -17.30 11.70
CA ARG A 12 -3.92 -17.46 11.38
C ARG A 12 -4.05 -17.72 9.88
N VAL A 13 -5.14 -18.37 9.51
CA VAL A 13 -5.59 -18.48 8.12
C VAL A 13 -6.82 -17.59 8.01
N LEU A 14 -6.73 -16.51 7.23
CA LEU A 14 -7.78 -15.49 7.16
C LEU A 14 -8.73 -15.77 5.99
N MET A 15 -9.91 -16.34 6.30
CA MET A 15 -10.94 -16.73 5.33
C MET A 15 -12.19 -15.83 5.36
N GLY A 16 -12.09 -14.67 6.01
CA GLY A 16 -13.15 -13.65 6.03
C GLY A 16 -13.15 -12.75 4.79
N PRO A 17 -14.05 -11.74 4.72
CA PRO A 17 -14.09 -10.79 3.60
C PRO A 17 -12.89 -9.83 3.56
N GLY A 18 -12.08 -9.78 4.62
CA GLY A 18 -10.88 -8.97 4.71
C GLY A 18 -10.50 -8.68 6.17
N PRO A 19 -9.22 -8.37 6.45
CA PRO A 19 -8.07 -8.48 5.55
C PRO A 19 -7.73 -9.94 5.21
N SER A 20 -7.00 -10.16 4.12
CA SER A 20 -6.48 -11.48 3.72
C SER A 20 -5.05 -11.70 4.22
N ASP A 21 -4.58 -12.94 4.18
CA ASP A 21 -3.18 -13.26 4.49
C ASP A 21 -2.23 -12.52 3.53
N VAL A 22 -1.20 -11.89 4.08
CA VAL A 22 -0.22 -11.13 3.30
C VAL A 22 0.84 -12.07 2.76
N ALA A 23 1.10 -12.01 1.46
CA ALA A 23 2.15 -12.81 0.84
C ALA A 23 3.52 -12.57 1.51
N PRO A 24 4.33 -13.61 1.80
CA PRO A 24 5.62 -13.46 2.48
C PRO A 24 6.61 -12.50 1.78
N SER A 25 6.52 -12.35 0.46
CA SER A 25 7.32 -11.40 -0.31
C SER A 25 6.99 -9.94 0.02
N VAL A 26 5.71 -9.62 0.28
CA VAL A 26 5.27 -8.27 0.65
C VAL A 26 5.75 -7.92 2.05
N LEU A 27 5.62 -8.84 3.02
CA LEU A 27 6.15 -8.64 4.37
C LEU A 27 7.66 -8.44 4.37
N ARG A 28 8.39 -9.16 3.53
CA ARG A 28 9.84 -8.99 3.35
C ARG A 28 10.18 -7.60 2.79
N ALA A 29 9.43 -7.12 1.80
CA ALA A 29 9.62 -5.79 1.23
C ALA A 29 9.32 -4.68 2.26
N LEU A 30 8.26 -4.83 3.06
CA LEU A 30 7.91 -3.89 4.14
C LEU A 30 8.97 -3.82 5.26
N GLY A 31 9.72 -4.90 5.47
CA GLY A 31 10.82 -4.94 6.46
C GLY A 31 12.16 -4.39 5.95
N ALA A 32 12.23 -3.92 4.70
CA ALA A 32 13.46 -3.36 4.13
C ALA A 32 13.78 -1.97 4.72
N PRO A 33 15.04 -1.51 4.64
CA PRO A 33 15.42 -0.16 5.06
C PRO A 33 14.61 0.92 4.34
N THR A 34 14.27 1.99 5.07
CA THR A 34 13.56 3.13 4.50
C THR A 34 14.49 3.99 3.64
N VAL A 35 13.92 4.60 2.60
CA VAL A 35 14.59 5.59 1.73
C VAL A 35 13.90 6.95 1.85
N GLY A 36 14.58 8.02 1.40
CA GLY A 36 14.01 9.37 1.40
C GLY A 36 12.87 9.54 0.40
N HIS A 37 11.93 10.45 0.68
CA HIS A 37 10.76 10.70 -0.18
C HIS A 37 11.09 11.32 -1.55
N LEU A 38 12.32 11.86 -1.72
CA LEU A 38 12.85 12.34 -3.00
C LEU A 38 14.03 11.48 -3.49
N ASP A 39 14.25 10.32 -2.88
CA ASP A 39 15.30 9.40 -3.31
C ASP A 39 14.98 8.88 -4.73
N PRO A 40 15.97 8.83 -5.67
CA PRO A 40 15.74 8.30 -7.01
C PRO A 40 15.12 6.91 -7.03
N MET A 41 15.46 6.04 -6.08
CA MET A 41 14.86 4.71 -5.96
C MET A 41 13.36 4.80 -5.61
N PHE A 42 12.98 5.73 -4.72
CA PHE A 42 11.58 5.92 -4.38
C PHE A 42 10.76 6.39 -5.59
N LEU A 43 11.30 7.36 -6.35
CA LEU A 43 10.64 7.87 -7.56
C LEU A 43 10.48 6.78 -8.62
N GLN A 44 11.51 5.96 -8.83
CA GLN A 44 11.42 4.81 -9.73
C GLN A 44 10.32 3.83 -9.31
N VAL A 45 10.27 3.45 -8.03
CA VAL A 45 9.23 2.55 -7.51
C VAL A 45 7.84 3.16 -7.67
N MET A 46 7.69 4.47 -7.46
CA MET A 46 6.43 5.16 -7.67
C MET A 46 5.97 5.06 -9.14
N ASP A 47 6.85 5.27 -10.10
CA ASP A 47 6.53 5.15 -11.53
C ASP A 47 6.18 3.71 -11.93
N GLU A 48 6.92 2.73 -11.40
CA GLU A 48 6.63 1.30 -11.61
C GLU A 48 5.27 0.90 -11.02
N VAL A 49 4.93 1.36 -9.82
CA VAL A 49 3.62 1.10 -9.20
C VAL A 49 2.49 1.70 -10.03
N ARG A 50 2.64 2.93 -10.52
CA ARG A 50 1.65 3.55 -11.43
C ARG A 50 1.45 2.72 -12.69
N ALA A 51 2.53 2.23 -13.29
CA ALA A 51 2.48 1.37 -14.48
C ALA A 51 1.82 0.02 -14.18
N MET A 52 2.10 -0.60 -13.03
CA MET A 52 1.50 -1.88 -12.61
C MET A 52 0.01 -1.76 -12.26
N LEU A 53 -0.46 -0.62 -11.75
CA LEU A 53 -1.87 -0.42 -11.42
C LEU A 53 -2.77 -0.34 -12.67
N ARG A 54 -2.27 0.20 -13.79
CA ARG A 54 -3.04 0.33 -15.04
C ARG A 54 -3.62 -0.99 -15.55
N PRO A 55 -2.84 -2.10 -15.70
CA PRO A 55 -3.40 -3.38 -16.09
C PRO A 55 -4.28 -4.02 -15.01
N VAL A 56 -4.03 -3.76 -13.72
CA VAL A 56 -4.91 -4.23 -12.62
C VAL A 56 -6.32 -3.64 -12.75
N PHE A 57 -6.42 -2.35 -13.12
CA PHE A 57 -7.69 -1.68 -13.36
C PHE A 57 -8.20 -1.79 -14.81
N GLY A 58 -7.45 -2.41 -15.71
CA GLY A 58 -7.81 -2.50 -17.14
C GLY A 58 -7.92 -1.14 -17.84
N THR A 59 -7.05 -0.18 -17.51
CA THR A 59 -7.10 1.20 -18.01
C THR A 59 -5.79 1.65 -18.68
N ALA A 60 -5.88 2.68 -19.52
CA ALA A 60 -4.74 3.39 -20.10
C ALA A 60 -4.49 4.78 -19.45
N ASN A 61 -5.26 5.14 -18.42
CA ASN A 61 -5.16 6.47 -17.81
C ASN A 61 -3.77 6.74 -17.22
N GLU A 62 -3.14 7.84 -17.65
CA GLU A 62 -1.83 8.25 -17.14
C GLU A 62 -1.89 8.57 -15.64
N MET A 63 -2.96 9.26 -15.22
CA MET A 63 -3.30 9.53 -13.82
C MET A 63 -3.88 8.27 -13.17
N THR A 64 -3.01 7.30 -12.89
CA THR A 64 -3.29 6.10 -12.11
C THR A 64 -2.24 6.03 -11.01
N MET A 65 -2.62 6.19 -9.75
CA MET A 65 -1.66 6.26 -8.64
C MET A 65 -2.26 5.72 -7.33
N PRO A 66 -1.43 5.20 -6.41
CA PRO A 66 -1.90 4.79 -5.09
C PRO A 66 -2.20 6.01 -4.22
N MET A 67 -3.15 5.86 -3.29
CA MET A 67 -3.43 6.84 -2.24
C MET A 67 -2.96 6.31 -0.89
N SER A 68 -2.25 7.14 -0.14
CA SER A 68 -1.74 6.80 1.19
C SER A 68 -2.87 6.75 2.23
N GLY A 69 -3.55 5.61 2.32
CA GLY A 69 -4.64 5.40 3.27
C GLY A 69 -5.34 4.06 3.02
N THR A 70 -6.43 3.82 3.76
CA THR A 70 -7.33 2.69 3.49
C THR A 70 -8.17 2.95 2.23
N GLY A 71 -8.96 1.96 1.81
CA GLY A 71 -9.82 2.11 0.63
C GLY A 71 -10.78 3.32 0.67
N SER A 72 -11.26 3.69 1.87
CA SER A 72 -12.12 4.87 2.04
C SER A 72 -11.40 6.19 1.75
N ALA A 73 -10.10 6.30 2.03
CA ALA A 73 -9.33 7.51 1.71
C ALA A 73 -9.22 7.72 0.19
N GLY A 74 -9.14 6.64 -0.59
CA GLY A 74 -9.19 6.72 -2.05
C GLY A 74 -10.55 7.24 -2.56
N MET A 75 -11.65 6.78 -1.96
CA MET A 75 -12.99 7.27 -2.27
C MET A 75 -13.14 8.76 -1.93
N GLU A 76 -12.73 9.15 -0.72
CA GLU A 76 -12.78 10.55 -0.25
C GLU A 76 -11.95 11.48 -1.15
N THR A 77 -10.76 11.05 -1.56
CA THR A 77 -9.90 11.81 -2.48
C THR A 77 -10.65 12.17 -3.77
N LEU A 78 -11.41 11.23 -4.34
CA LEU A 78 -12.17 11.49 -5.55
C LEU A 78 -13.33 12.46 -5.30
N PHE A 79 -14.07 12.31 -4.20
CA PHE A 79 -15.19 13.19 -3.91
C PHE A 79 -14.75 14.63 -3.66
N VAL A 80 -13.74 14.84 -2.83
CA VAL A 80 -13.25 16.19 -2.47
C VAL A 80 -12.63 16.91 -3.67
N ASN A 81 -12.09 16.21 -4.67
CA ASN A 81 -11.45 16.86 -5.82
C ASN A 81 -12.37 17.03 -7.05
N LEU A 82 -13.46 16.25 -7.14
CA LEU A 82 -14.35 16.27 -8.31
C LEU A 82 -15.71 16.91 -8.04
N LEU A 83 -16.17 16.93 -6.78
CA LEU A 83 -17.49 17.41 -6.40
C LEU A 83 -17.46 18.67 -5.52
N GLU A 84 -16.40 18.86 -4.74
CA GLU A 84 -16.14 20.10 -3.97
C GLU A 84 -15.25 21.05 -4.78
#